data_AF-A0AA96ZY79-F1
#
_entry.id   AF-A0AA96ZY79-F1
#
_cell.length_a   1.000
_cell.length_b   1.000
_cell.length_c   1.000
_cell.angle_alpha   90.00
_cell.angle_beta   90.00
_cell.angle_gamma   90.00
#
_symmetry.space_group_name_H-M   'P 1'
#
loop_
_entity.id
_entity.type
_entity.pdbx_description
1 polymer ?
#
loop_
_entity_poly.entity_id
_entity_poly.type
_entity_poly.pdbx_seq_one_letter_code
_entity_poly.pdbx_strand_id
1 'polypeptide(L)'
;MKTSKTIGRLTLVLEIRDVGSDLSVTLTGGKAHIGAAALTSLDSGTGRVTASVMSAPGHKEEEIALYGAKTICKAANKTVLFAAGIHLDDISADEIKEIESVCAEMIQSCLKNLD
;
A
#
# COMPACT_ATOMS: atom_id res chain seq x y z
N MET A 1 12.54 2.50 -4.69
CA MET A 1 12.90 1.89 -3.38
C MET A 1 12.20 0.53 -3.23
N LYS A 2 12.83 -0.44 -2.56
CA LYS A 2 12.20 -1.73 -2.21
C LYS A 2 12.55 -2.12 -0.77
N THR A 3 11.56 -2.52 0.01
CA THR A 3 11.74 -3.05 1.37
C THR A 3 10.92 -4.32 1.55
N SER A 4 11.35 -5.18 2.47
CA SER A 4 10.64 -6.41 2.79
C SER A 4 10.63 -6.66 4.30
N LYS A 5 9.56 -7.28 4.79
CA LYS A 5 9.45 -7.70 6.19
C LYS A 5 8.79 -9.08 6.25
N THR A 6 9.39 -9.99 7.00
CA THR A 6 8.85 -11.33 7.21
C THR A 6 8.13 -11.39 8.55
N ILE A 7 6.90 -11.90 8.52
CA ILE A 7 6.03 -12.10 9.69
C ILE A 7 5.40 -13.48 9.62
N GLY A 8 5.61 -14.29 10.67
CA GLY A 8 5.25 -15.70 10.66
C GLY A 8 5.73 -16.42 9.38
N ARG A 9 4.77 -16.85 8.57
CA ARG A 9 4.97 -17.61 7.32
C ARG A 9 4.85 -16.75 6.04
N LEU A 10 4.73 -15.44 6.18
CA LEU A 10 4.54 -14.50 5.08
C LEU A 10 5.71 -13.53 4.98
N THR A 11 6.19 -13.27 3.77
CA THR A 11 7.07 -12.11 3.51
C THR A 11 6.28 -11.07 2.74
N LEU A 12 6.16 -9.88 3.35
CA LEU A 12 5.61 -8.69 2.74
C LEU A 12 6.71 -7.92 2.02
N VAL A 13 6.39 -7.35 0.88
CA VAL A 13 7.29 -6.58 0.04
C VAL A 13 6.60 -5.29 -0.38
N LEU A 14 7.19 -4.15 -0.01
CA LEU A 14 6.78 -2.83 -0.45
C LEU A 14 7.79 -2.31 -1.47
N GLU A 15 7.30 -1.92 -2.64
CA GLU A 15 8.12 -1.37 -3.71
C GLU A 15 7.52 -0.04 -4.16
N ILE A 16 8.38 0.97 -4.29
CA ILE A 16 8.04 2.31 -4.76
C ILE A 16 8.87 2.60 -6.00
N ARG A 17 8.20 3.06 -7.05
CA ARG A 17 8.82 3.51 -8.31
C ARG A 17 8.30 4.89 -8.68
N ASP A 18 9.20 5.73 -9.16
CA ASP A 18 8.81 7.01 -9.77
C ASP A 18 8.16 6.77 -11.14
N VAL A 19 7.13 7.56 -11.43
CA VAL A 19 6.46 7.64 -12.73
C VAL A 19 6.41 9.12 -13.10
N GLY A 20 7.50 9.63 -13.67
CA GLY A 20 7.66 11.08 -13.85
C GLY A 20 7.67 11.81 -12.51
N SER A 21 6.68 12.69 -12.27
CA SER A 21 6.49 13.38 -10.98
C SER A 21 5.66 12.59 -9.97
N ASP A 22 5.09 11.45 -10.37
CA ASP A 22 4.15 10.66 -9.57
C ASP A 22 4.82 9.39 -9.04
N LEU A 23 4.12 8.65 -8.18
CA LEU A 23 4.60 7.40 -7.60
C LEU A 23 3.68 6.23 -7.95
N SER A 24 4.28 5.11 -8.32
CA SER A 24 3.64 3.79 -8.32
C SER A 24 4.18 2.98 -7.16
N VAL A 25 3.27 2.49 -6.31
CA VAL A 25 3.59 1.72 -5.10
C VAL A 25 2.88 0.38 -5.15
N THR A 26 3.59 -0.69 -4.83
CA THR A 26 3.02 -2.03 -4.67
C THR A 26 3.36 -2.61 -3.31
N LEU A 27 2.35 -3.13 -2.61
CA LEU A 27 2.53 -3.91 -1.37
C LEU A 27 1.97 -5.32 -1.57
N THR A 28 2.85 -6.31 -1.55
CA THR A 28 2.48 -7.70 -1.86
C THR A 28 3.00 -8.66 -0.81
N GLY A 29 2.39 -9.84 -0.73
CA GLY A 29 2.88 -10.92 0.13
C GLY A 29 2.37 -12.29 -0.30
N GLY A 30 3.18 -13.32 -0.05
CA GLY A 30 2.84 -14.71 -0.36
C GLY A 30 2.67 -14.92 -1.86
N LYS A 31 1.51 -15.44 -2.31
CA LYS A 31 1.20 -15.51 -3.75
C LYS A 31 0.76 -14.13 -4.26
N ALA A 32 1.75 -13.35 -4.68
CA ALA A 32 1.55 -11.99 -5.16
C ALA A 32 0.52 -11.93 -6.30
N HIS A 33 -0.41 -10.98 -6.18
CA HIS A 33 -1.44 -10.64 -7.17
C HIS A 33 -1.84 -9.17 -6.96
N ILE A 34 -2.81 -8.66 -7.72
CA ILE A 34 -3.42 -7.35 -7.46
C ILE A 34 -4.85 -7.60 -6.98
N GLY A 35 -5.09 -7.33 -5.70
CA GLY A 35 -6.41 -7.46 -5.09
C GLY A 35 -7.12 -6.11 -4.94
N ALA A 36 -6.38 -5.03 -4.78
CA ALA A 36 -6.91 -3.67 -4.83
C ALA A 36 -5.89 -2.67 -5.37
N ALA A 37 -6.35 -1.58 -5.99
CA ALA A 37 -5.53 -0.45 -6.37
C ALA A 37 -6.23 0.88 -6.11
N ALA A 38 -5.56 1.81 -5.45
CA ALA A 38 -6.06 3.14 -5.13
C ALA A 38 -5.21 4.22 -5.81
N LEU A 39 -5.87 5.16 -6.49
CA LEU A 39 -5.25 6.34 -7.09
C LEU A 39 -5.65 7.59 -6.30
N THR A 40 -4.66 8.43 -5.95
CA THR A 40 -4.94 9.69 -5.25
C THR A 40 -5.21 10.84 -6.19
N SER A 41 -5.90 11.86 -5.66
CA SER A 41 -5.93 13.21 -6.19
C SER A 41 -5.53 14.16 -5.07
N LEU A 42 -4.56 15.02 -5.33
CA LEU A 42 -4.08 16.04 -4.39
C LEU A 42 -4.52 17.42 -4.86
N ASP A 43 -5.28 18.11 -4.03
CA ASP A 43 -5.61 19.52 -4.24
C ASP A 43 -4.48 20.40 -3.71
N SER A 44 -3.68 20.96 -4.61
CA SER A 44 -2.54 21.82 -4.26
C SER A 44 -2.93 23.12 -3.56
N GLY A 45 -4.16 23.59 -3.71
CA GLY A 45 -4.64 24.82 -3.07
C GLY A 45 -5.02 24.61 -1.61
N THR A 46 -5.53 23.42 -1.26
CA THR A 46 -6.01 23.11 0.10
C THR A 46 -5.13 22.10 0.85
N GLY A 47 -4.22 21.41 0.16
CA GLY A 47 -3.46 20.27 0.69
C GLY A 47 -4.32 19.03 0.94
N ARG A 48 -5.57 19.01 0.46
CA ARG A 48 -6.50 17.90 0.67
C ARG A 48 -6.15 16.75 -0.27
N VAL A 49 -6.02 15.55 0.31
CA VAL A 49 -5.82 14.29 -0.42
C VAL A 49 -7.12 13.51 -0.46
N THR A 50 -7.57 13.14 -1.65
CA THR A 50 -8.64 12.15 -1.87
C THR A 50 -8.07 10.94 -2.60
N ALA A 51 -8.79 9.82 -2.58
CA ALA A 51 -8.41 8.62 -3.34
C ALA A 51 -9.64 7.87 -3.82
N SER A 52 -9.55 7.29 -5.01
CA SER A 52 -10.51 6.33 -5.57
C SER A 52 -9.86 4.96 -5.62
N VAL A 53 -10.61 3.91 -5.29
CA VAL A 53 -10.11 2.54 -5.22
C VAL A 53 -10.91 1.61 -6.11
N MET A 54 -10.22 0.65 -6.72
CA MET A 54 -10.81 -0.49 -7.42
C MET A 54 -10.32 -1.77 -6.75
N SER A 55 -11.26 -2.64 -6.35
CA SER A 55 -10.99 -3.93 -5.71
C SER A 55 -11.42 -5.07 -6.63
N ALA A 56 -10.58 -6.11 -6.71
CA ALA A 56 -10.94 -7.36 -7.36
C ALA A 56 -11.98 -8.10 -6.49
N PRO A 57 -12.99 -8.77 -7.08
CA PRO A 57 -14.03 -9.44 -6.32
C PRO A 57 -13.48 -10.44 -5.31
N GLY A 58 -13.92 -10.34 -4.04
CA GLY A 58 -13.51 -11.26 -2.96
C GLY A 58 -12.21 -10.90 -2.24
N HIS A 59 -11.49 -9.88 -2.69
CA HIS A 59 -10.28 -9.36 -2.05
C HIS A 59 -10.59 -8.36 -0.94
N LYS A 60 -9.71 -8.26 0.06
CA LYS A 60 -9.89 -7.41 1.26
C LYS A 60 -8.83 -6.31 1.39
N GLU A 61 -8.01 -6.13 0.36
CA GLU A 61 -6.86 -5.22 0.39
C GLU A 61 -7.24 -3.74 0.13
N GLU A 62 -8.54 -3.44 0.04
CA GLU A 62 -9.07 -2.09 -0.24
C GLU A 62 -8.59 -1.06 0.80
N GLU A 63 -8.71 -1.38 2.08
CA GLU A 63 -8.32 -0.46 3.16
C GLU A 63 -6.81 -0.22 3.16
N ILE A 64 -6.01 -1.26 2.92
CA ILE A 64 -4.55 -1.17 2.80
C ILE A 64 -4.17 -0.25 1.63
N ALA A 65 -4.82 -0.42 0.47
CA ALA A 65 -4.55 0.40 -0.70
C ALA A 65 -4.92 1.87 -0.47
N LEU A 66 -6.10 2.14 0.08
CA LEU A 66 -6.56 3.50 0.39
C LEU A 66 -5.66 4.18 1.43
N TYR A 67 -5.30 3.46 2.50
CA TYR A 67 -4.43 3.97 3.55
C TYR A 67 -3.03 4.28 3.01
N GLY A 68 -2.44 3.34 2.26
CA GLY A 68 -1.12 3.49 1.66
C GLY A 68 -1.05 4.66 0.68
N ALA A 69 -2.01 4.75 -0.25
CA ALA A 69 -2.04 5.81 -1.25
C ALA A 69 -2.13 7.19 -0.60
N LYS A 70 -3.09 7.40 0.32
CA LYS A 70 -3.29 8.69 0.99
C LYS A 70 -2.10 9.10 1.84
N THR A 71 -1.52 8.15 2.58
CA THR A 71 -0.38 8.40 3.46
C THR A 71 0.85 8.84 2.67
N ILE A 72 1.20 8.09 1.63
CA ILE A 72 2.38 8.39 0.80
C ILE A 72 2.16 9.68 0.00
N CYS A 73 0.96 9.88 -0.56
CA CYS A 73 0.63 11.08 -1.33
C CYS A 73 0.78 12.36 -0.49
N LYS A 74 0.27 12.34 0.75
CA LYS A 74 0.37 13.46 1.67
C LYS A 74 1.82 13.77 2.06
N ALA A 75 2.64 12.74 2.26
CA ALA A 75 4.03 12.89 2.67
C ALA A 75 4.93 13.36 1.52
N ALA A 76 4.79 12.75 0.34
CA ALA A 76 5.64 13.05 -0.82
C ALA A 76 5.17 14.27 -1.62
N ASN A 77 3.95 14.76 -1.40
CA ASN A 77 3.32 15.80 -2.22
C ASN A 77 3.28 15.42 -3.72
N LYS A 78 3.05 14.14 -4.01
CA LYS A 78 3.01 13.52 -5.35
C LYS A 78 1.72 12.72 -5.52
N THR A 79 1.22 12.58 -6.76
CA THR A 79 0.13 11.62 -7.03
C THR A 79 0.64 10.20 -6.81
N VAL A 80 -0.19 9.33 -6.23
CA VAL A 80 0.19 7.95 -5.89
C VAL A 80 -0.84 6.98 -6.43
N LEU A 81 -0.37 6.01 -7.22
CA LEU A 81 -1.08 4.76 -7.47
C LEU A 81 -0.53 3.70 -6.51
N PHE A 82 -1.36 3.22 -5.58
CA PHE A 82 -1.00 2.17 -4.63
C PHE A 82 -1.76 0.90 -4.96
N ALA A 83 -1.07 -0.18 -5.30
CA ALA A 83 -1.66 -1.50 -5.48
C ALA A 83 -1.27 -2.43 -4.32
N ALA A 84 -2.23 -3.23 -3.86
CA ALA A 84 -2.04 -4.22 -2.82
C ALA A 84 -2.58 -5.58 -3.25
N GLY A 85 -1.91 -6.65 -2.82
CA GLY A 85 -2.37 -8.02 -3.02
C GLY A 85 -1.54 -9.01 -2.21
N ILE A 86 -2.18 -9.56 -1.18
CA ILE A 86 -1.54 -10.39 -0.17
C ILE A 86 -2.35 -11.68 -0.08
N HIS A 87 -1.70 -12.81 -0.33
CA HIS A 87 -2.34 -14.12 -0.25
C HIS A 87 -1.59 -15.01 0.73
N LEU A 88 -2.31 -15.51 1.73
CA LEU A 88 -1.83 -16.54 2.65
C LEU A 88 -2.90 -17.61 2.78
N ASP A 89 -2.54 -18.87 2.52
CA ASP A 89 -3.47 -20.00 2.63
C ASP A 89 -3.89 -20.20 4.09
N ASP A 90 -5.18 -20.52 4.30
CA ASP A 90 -5.78 -20.79 5.62
C ASP A 90 -5.49 -19.70 6.67
N ILE A 91 -5.49 -18.45 6.24
CA ILE A 91 -5.18 -17.30 7.10
C ILE A 91 -6.15 -17.17 8.27
N SER A 92 -5.61 -17.09 9.48
CA SER A 92 -6.38 -16.85 10.70
C SER A 92 -6.69 -15.37 10.90
N ALA A 93 -7.69 -15.06 11.73
CA ALA A 93 -8.05 -13.68 12.05
C ALA A 93 -6.93 -12.91 12.76
N ASP A 94 -6.09 -13.59 13.54
CA ASP A 94 -4.95 -12.98 14.22
C ASP A 94 -3.81 -12.69 13.25
N GLU A 95 -3.56 -13.59 12.29
CA GLU A 95 -2.62 -13.31 11.19
C GLU A 95 -3.08 -12.14 10.32
N ILE A 96 -4.39 -12.01 10.03
CA ILE A 96 -4.93 -10.85 9.30
C ILE A 96 -4.56 -9.55 10.03
N LYS A 97 -4.84 -9.46 11.33
CA LYS A 97 -4.55 -8.27 12.13
C LYS A 97 -3.04 -7.97 12.19
N GLU A 98 -2.22 -9.00 12.34
CA GLU A 98 -0.76 -8.83 12.33
C GLU A 98 -0.27 -8.31 10.97
N ILE A 99 -0.78 -8.88 9.88
CA ILE A 99 -0.47 -8.45 8.51
C ILE A 99 -0.89 -6.99 8.29
N GLU A 100 -2.12 -6.61 8.66
CA GLU A 100 -2.60 -5.22 8.53
C GLU A 100 -1.73 -4.24 9.31
N SER A 101 -1.39 -4.58 10.56
CA SER A 101 -0.51 -3.78 11.42
C SER A 101 0.88 -3.58 10.79
N VAL A 102 1.47 -4.67 10.29
CA VAL A 102 2.80 -4.65 9.68
C VAL A 102 2.79 -3.92 8.33
N CYS A 103 1.71 -4.04 7.55
CA CYS A 103 1.52 -3.25 6.33
C CYS A 103 1.52 -1.75 6.65
N ALA A 104 0.75 -1.33 7.66
CA ALA A 104 0.70 0.06 8.09
C ALA A 104 2.08 0.56 8.55
N GLU A 105 2.82 -0.25 9.31
CA GLU A 105 4.16 0.09 9.77
C GLU A 105 5.18 0.20 8.62
N MET A 106 5.11 -0.68 7.62
CA MET A 106 5.94 -0.61 6.42
C MET A 106 5.65 0.66 5.60
N ILE A 107 4.37 1.01 5.44
CA ILE A 107 3.93 2.24 4.77
C ILE A 107 4.47 3.48 5.51
N GLN A 108 4.37 3.52 6.84
CA GLN A 108 4.90 4.64 7.62
C GLN A 108 6.43 4.73 7.56
N SER A 109 7.11 3.59 7.64
CA SER A 109 8.57 3.53 7.63
C SER A 109 9.16 3.95 6.28
N CYS A 110 8.44 3.69 5.18
CA CYS A 110 8.91 4.07 3.86
C CYS A 110 9.01 5.59 3.67
N LEU A 111 8.21 6.37 4.41
CA LEU A 111 8.19 7.84 4.31
C LEU A 111 9.53 8.51 4.66
N LYS A 112 10.33 7.86 5.52
CA LYS A 112 11.67 8.36 5.90
C LYS A 112 12.67 8.37 4.75
N ASN A 113 12.33 7.70 3.65
CA ASN A 113 13.17 7.52 2.47
C ASN A 113 12.49 8.08 1.21
N LEU A 114 11.47 8.92 1.39
CA LEU A 114 10.85 9.68 0.31
C LEU A 114 11.48 11.07 0.29
N ASP A 115 12.21 11.35 -0.79
CA ASP A 115 12.75 12.68 -1.11
C ASP A 115 11.78 13.51 -1.97
#